data_AF-A0A7V5X431-F1
#
_entry.id   AF-A0A7V5X431-F1
#
_cell.length_a   1.000
_cell.length_b   1.000
_cell.length_c   1.000
_cell.angle_alpha   90.00
_cell.angle_beta   90.00
_cell.angle_gamma   90.00
#
_symmetry.space_group_name_H-M   'P 1'
#
loop_
_entity.id
_entity.type
_entity.pdbx_description
1 polymer ?
#
loop_
_entity_poly.entity_id
_entity_poly.type
_entity_poly.pdbx_seq_one_letter_code
_entity_poly.pdbx_strand_id
1 'polypeptide(L)'
;MNDSRKGRFTIRSAAAMFMLSAVFEFLSLTSAMPLFGAVRSGTMVAVYHVFFAGLFLTIGVGLWAPKKWGIKAAVIGGIFYSLDKILFILDRTTIEIYLVQLIGVSSEIFEVIDRQALFNSITLMYLLFIALWWGFVGYLHLRRQYFNTVGQ
;
A
#
# COMPACT_ATOMS: atom_id res chain seq x y z
N MET A 1 -32.27 -13.87 4.57
CA MET A 1 -31.10 -13.60 5.44
C MET A 1 -30.40 -12.36 4.89
N ASN A 2 -30.34 -11.25 5.65
CA ASN A 2 -29.85 -9.96 5.14
C ASN A 2 -28.36 -10.02 4.74
N ASP A 3 -28.07 -10.14 3.45
CA ASP A 3 -26.69 -10.12 2.93
C ASP A 3 -25.96 -8.78 3.19
N SER A 4 -26.70 -7.70 3.51
CA SER A 4 -26.13 -6.40 3.89
C SER A 4 -25.28 -6.42 5.15
N ARG A 5 -25.43 -7.43 6.03
CA ARG A 5 -24.62 -7.59 7.25
C ARG A 5 -23.36 -8.43 7.04
N LYS A 6 -23.28 -9.22 5.96
CA LYS A 6 -22.14 -10.11 5.72
C LYS A 6 -20.92 -9.30 5.30
N GLY A 7 -19.80 -9.52 5.98
CA GLY A 7 -18.54 -8.83 5.70
C GLY A 7 -18.40 -7.44 6.36
N ARG A 8 -19.40 -6.95 7.10
CA ARG A 8 -19.34 -5.66 7.81
C ARG A 8 -18.13 -5.56 8.75
N PHE A 9 -17.86 -6.64 9.51
CA PHE A 9 -16.70 -6.68 10.40
C PHE A 9 -15.40 -6.54 9.62
N THR A 10 -15.18 -7.40 8.62
CA THR A 10 -13.98 -7.38 7.77
C THR A 10 -13.77 -6.01 7.11
N ILE A 11 -14.83 -5.42 6.55
CA ILE A 11 -14.74 -4.12 5.87
C ILE A 11 -14.44 -2.99 6.86
N ARG A 12 -15.03 -3.00 8.06
CA ARG A 12 -14.75 -1.97 9.09
C ARG A 12 -13.37 -2.13 9.72
N SER A 13 -12.91 -3.36 9.94
CA SER A 13 -11.55 -3.62 10.40
C SER A 13 -10.54 -3.16 9.35
N ALA A 14 -10.77 -3.47 8.06
CA ALA A 14 -9.95 -2.96 6.97
C ALA A 14 -9.96 -1.43 6.91
N ALA A 15 -11.12 -0.81 7.09
CA ALA A 15 -11.24 0.64 7.16
C ALA A 15 -10.37 1.26 8.27
N ALA A 16 -10.40 0.67 9.47
CA ALA A 16 -9.55 1.08 10.59
C ALA A 16 -8.07 0.92 10.27
N MET A 17 -7.67 -0.20 9.65
CA MET A 17 -6.29 -0.40 9.22
C MET A 17 -5.84 0.62 8.18
N PHE A 18 -6.69 0.95 7.19
CA PHE A 18 -6.38 2.01 6.22
C PHE A 18 -6.24 3.39 6.87
N MET A 19 -7.12 3.74 7.81
CA MET A 19 -6.99 4.99 8.56
C MET A 19 -5.71 5.02 9.39
N LEU A 20 -5.32 3.88 10.00
CA LEU A 20 -4.07 3.75 10.73
C LEU A 20 -2.84 3.88 9.80
N SER A 21 -2.87 3.25 8.62
CA SER A 21 -1.82 3.41 7.61
C SER A 21 -1.62 4.88 7.23
N ALA A 22 -2.71 5.65 7.11
CA ALA A 22 -2.59 7.07 6.83
C ALA A 22 -1.91 7.86 7.95
N VAL A 23 -2.16 7.50 9.22
CA VAL A 23 -1.44 8.09 10.36
C VAL A 23 0.05 7.78 10.24
N PHE A 24 0.43 6.54 9.91
CA PHE A 24 1.83 6.17 9.71
C PHE A 24 2.48 6.91 8.54
N GLU A 25 1.76 7.16 7.44
CA GLU A 25 2.25 7.99 6.34
C GLU A 25 2.55 9.42 6.80
N PHE A 26 1.67 10.02 7.61
CA PHE A 26 1.93 11.36 8.18
C PHE A 26 3.13 11.38 9.14
N LEU A 27 3.33 10.33 9.91
CA LEU A 27 4.50 10.21 10.79
C LEU A 27 5.81 9.99 10.01
N SER A 28 5.72 9.55 8.75
CA SER A 28 6.86 9.16 7.92
C SER A 28 7.22 10.20 6.86
N LEU A 29 6.67 11.42 6.93
CA LEU A 29 6.81 12.47 5.90
C LEU A 29 8.26 12.77 5.45
N THR A 30 9.24 12.58 6.34
CA THR A 30 10.66 12.84 6.08
C THR A 30 11.46 11.58 5.76
N SER A 31 10.83 10.41 5.77
CA SER A 31 11.51 9.14 5.49
C SER A 31 11.89 9.07 4.01
N ALA A 32 13.09 8.55 3.70
CA ALA A 32 13.50 8.38 2.32
C ALA A 32 12.73 7.23 1.69
N MET A 33 12.27 7.40 0.44
CA MET A 33 11.49 6.41 -0.27
C MET A 33 12.10 6.13 -1.65
N PRO A 34 12.09 4.86 -2.09
CA PRO A 34 12.49 4.53 -3.44
C PRO A 34 11.38 4.91 -4.41
N LEU A 35 11.58 6.01 -5.15
CA LEU A 35 10.61 6.56 -6.09
C LEU A 35 11.24 6.67 -7.49
N PHE A 36 10.57 6.10 -8.49
CA PHE A 36 10.97 6.17 -9.91
C PHE A 36 12.41 5.71 -10.17
N GLY A 37 12.82 4.58 -9.58
CA GLY A 37 14.17 4.04 -9.79
C GLY A 37 15.29 4.89 -9.18
N ALA A 38 15.00 5.62 -8.10
CA ALA A 38 16.03 6.20 -7.25
C ALA A 38 15.49 6.36 -5.83
N VAL A 39 16.38 6.32 -4.83
CA VAL A 39 16.02 6.77 -3.48
C VAL A 39 15.91 8.29 -3.49
N ARG A 40 14.71 8.79 -3.17
CA ARG A 40 14.43 10.23 -3.08
C ARG A 40 14.29 10.63 -1.62
N SER A 41 14.51 11.91 -1.35
CA SER A 41 14.26 12.57 -0.06
C SER A 41 13.76 14.01 -0.30
N GLY A 42 13.37 14.70 0.78
CA GLY A 42 12.92 16.09 0.71
C GLY A 42 11.47 16.25 0.21
N THR A 43 11.16 17.40 -0.39
CA THR A 43 9.78 17.83 -0.69
C THR A 43 9.01 16.86 -1.58
N MET A 44 9.68 16.24 -2.56
CA MET A 44 9.03 15.26 -3.45
C MET A 44 8.50 14.05 -2.69
N VAL A 45 9.22 13.60 -1.67
CA VAL A 45 8.82 12.46 -0.84
C VAL A 45 7.71 12.85 0.14
N ALA A 46 7.76 14.07 0.69
CA ALA A 46 6.65 14.59 1.49
C ALA A 46 5.34 14.62 0.70
N VAL A 47 5.37 15.04 -0.57
CA VAL A 47 4.18 15.00 -1.45
C VAL A 47 3.69 13.56 -1.66
N TYR A 48 4.59 12.60 -1.85
CA TYR A 48 4.24 11.18 -1.98
C TYR A 48 3.54 10.65 -0.73
N HIS A 49 4.09 10.90 0.46
CA HIS A 49 3.49 10.50 1.73
C HIS A 49 2.12 11.15 1.94
N VAL A 50 1.97 12.45 1.66
CA VAL A 50 0.67 13.14 1.74
C VAL A 50 -0.34 12.53 0.77
N PHE A 51 0.08 12.21 -0.46
CA PHE A 51 -0.78 11.56 -1.44
C PHE A 51 -1.27 10.19 -0.95
N PHE A 52 -0.38 9.33 -0.48
CA PHE A 52 -0.74 8.01 0.03
C PHE A 52 -1.54 8.08 1.35
N ALA A 53 -1.23 9.02 2.24
CA ALA A 53 -2.02 9.29 3.43
C ALA A 53 -3.46 9.67 3.07
N GLY A 54 -3.63 10.61 2.13
CA GLY A 54 -4.94 11.04 1.64
C GLY A 54 -5.71 9.91 0.97
N LEU A 55 -5.02 9.08 0.16
CA LEU A 55 -5.58 7.90 -0.48
C LEU A 55 -6.07 6.88 0.55
N PHE A 56 -5.24 6.53 1.54
CA PHE A 56 -5.59 5.59 2.60
C PHE A 56 -6.72 6.11 3.48
N LEU A 57 -6.72 7.39 3.85
CA LEU A 57 -7.85 8.01 4.56
C LEU A 57 -9.13 7.94 3.74
N THR A 58 -9.06 8.26 2.45
CA THR A 58 -10.21 8.21 1.54
C THR A 58 -10.77 6.80 1.52
N ILE A 59 -9.95 5.79 1.26
CA ILE A 59 -10.37 4.37 1.28
C ILE A 59 -10.99 4.04 2.65
N GLY A 60 -10.29 4.32 3.75
CA GLY A 60 -10.76 4.03 5.11
C GLY A 60 -12.13 4.64 5.41
N VAL A 61 -12.31 5.94 5.13
CA VAL A 61 -13.59 6.65 5.32
C VAL A 61 -14.68 6.06 4.43
N GLY A 62 -14.37 5.76 3.16
CA GLY A 62 -15.33 5.18 2.22
C GLY A 62 -15.82 3.79 2.64
N LEU A 63 -14.94 2.98 3.21
CA LEU A 63 -15.26 1.66 3.75
C LEU A 63 -16.02 1.75 5.08
N TRP A 64 -15.66 2.70 5.95
CA TRP A 64 -16.31 2.91 7.25
C TRP A 64 -17.73 3.46 7.14
N ALA A 65 -17.95 4.40 6.21
CA ALA A 65 -19.22 5.10 5.94
C ALA A 65 -20.10 4.43 4.84
N PRO A 66 -19.97 3.12 4.67
CA PRO A 66 -20.35 2.32 3.48
C PRO A 66 -20.63 3.08 2.17
N LYS A 67 -19.71 3.93 1.71
CA LYS A 67 -19.92 4.69 0.47
C LYS A 67 -19.37 3.95 -0.75
N LYS A 68 -20.15 3.91 -1.84
CA LYS A 68 -19.76 3.27 -3.11
C LYS A 68 -18.44 3.79 -3.69
N TRP A 69 -18.10 5.04 -3.40
CA TRP A 69 -16.83 5.63 -3.82
C TRP A 69 -15.62 5.01 -3.10
N GLY A 70 -15.79 4.37 -1.94
CA GLY A 70 -14.70 3.67 -1.24
C GLY A 70 -14.12 2.51 -2.06
N ILE A 71 -14.96 1.83 -2.84
CA ILE A 71 -14.51 0.81 -3.79
C ILE A 71 -13.67 1.43 -4.91
N LYS A 72 -14.14 2.56 -5.47
CA LYS A 72 -13.40 3.28 -6.52
C LYS A 72 -12.04 3.78 -6.01
N ALA A 73 -12.01 4.30 -4.79
CA ALA A 73 -10.77 4.73 -4.13
C ALA A 73 -9.79 3.55 -3.95
N ALA A 74 -10.27 2.37 -3.56
CA ALA A 74 -9.44 1.17 -3.42
C ALA A 74 -8.86 0.70 -4.76
N VAL A 75 -9.62 0.80 -5.85
CA VAL A 75 -9.13 0.52 -7.22
C VAL A 75 -8.05 1.51 -7.62
N ILE A 76 -8.32 2.82 -7.49
CA ILE A 76 -7.36 3.88 -7.81
C ILE A 76 -6.07 3.68 -7.02
N GLY A 77 -6.18 3.43 -5.72
CA GLY A 77 -5.03 3.17 -4.87
C GLY A 77 -4.26 1.93 -5.28
N GLY A 78 -4.96 0.88 -5.71
CA GLY A 78 -4.35 -0.33 -6.24
C GLY A 78 -3.54 -0.09 -7.51
N ILE A 79 -4.03 0.77 -8.40
CA ILE A 79 -3.30 1.16 -9.62
C ILE A 79 -2.01 1.90 -9.26
N PHE A 80 -2.11 2.96 -8.45
CA PHE A 80 -0.92 3.73 -8.05
C PHE A 80 0.10 2.88 -7.29
N TYR A 81 -0.37 2.09 -6.33
CA TYR A 81 0.49 1.19 -5.56
C TYR A 81 1.16 0.14 -6.46
N SER A 82 0.41 -0.49 -7.37
CA SER A 82 0.97 -1.50 -8.28
C SER A 82 2.02 -0.88 -9.21
N LEU A 83 1.73 0.28 -9.80
CA LEU A 83 2.68 0.98 -10.67
C LEU A 83 3.98 1.30 -9.92
N ASP A 84 3.87 1.89 -8.73
CA ASP A 84 5.00 2.22 -7.88
C ASP A 84 5.86 0.99 -7.55
N LYS A 85 5.22 -0.08 -7.07
CA LYS A 85 5.93 -1.30 -6.67
C LYS A 85 6.50 -2.07 -7.85
N ILE A 86 5.82 -2.09 -9.01
CA ILE A 86 6.37 -2.70 -10.23
C ILE A 86 7.60 -1.94 -10.70
N LEU A 87 7.56 -0.60 -10.74
CA LEU A 87 8.72 0.21 -11.11
C LEU A 87 9.89 -0.01 -10.14
N PHE A 88 9.60 -0.13 -8.84
CA PHE A 88 10.61 -0.42 -7.82
C PHE A 88 11.27 -1.80 -8.00
N ILE A 89 10.50 -2.87 -8.17
CA ILE A 89 11.07 -4.23 -8.30
C ILE A 89 11.82 -4.46 -9.62
N LEU A 90 11.53 -3.65 -10.64
CA LEU A 90 12.27 -3.69 -11.90
C LEU A 90 13.66 -3.03 -11.78
N ASP A 91 13.88 -2.17 -10.78
CA ASP A 91 15.15 -1.51 -10.54
C ASP A 91 15.92 -2.14 -9.38
N ARG A 92 16.77 -3.11 -9.75
CA ARG A 92 17.68 -3.81 -8.83
C ARG A 92 18.61 -2.85 -8.08
N THR A 93 19.12 -1.82 -8.74
CA THR A 93 20.07 -0.86 -8.14
C THR A 93 19.39 -0.06 -7.04
N THR A 94 18.16 0.39 -7.29
CA THR A 94 17.38 1.11 -6.27
C THR A 94 17.03 0.24 -5.06
N ILE A 95 16.75 -1.06 -5.26
CA ILE A 95 16.55 -2.00 -4.15
C ILE A 95 17.81 -2.12 -3.28
N GLU A 96 18.99 -2.28 -3.89
CA GLU A 96 20.24 -2.40 -3.14
C GLU A 96 20.53 -1.15 -2.31
N ILE A 97 20.42 0.04 -2.91
CA ILE A 97 20.65 1.31 -2.21
C ILE A 97 19.67 1.47 -1.05
N TYR A 98 18.38 1.16 -1.29
CA TYR A 98 17.35 1.25 -0.26
C TYR A 98 17.60 0.27 0.90
N LEU A 99 18.03 -0.96 0.60
CA LEU A 99 18.37 -1.95 1.62
C LEU A 99 19.56 -1.56 2.49
N VAL A 100 20.64 -1.06 1.88
CA VAL A 100 21.82 -0.60 2.63
C VAL A 100 21.44 0.53 3.58
N GLN A 101 20.59 1.47 3.14
CA GLN A 101 20.08 2.53 4.00
C GLN A 101 19.16 2.02 5.12
N LEU A 102 18.27 1.08 4.83
CA LEU A 102 17.29 0.57 5.79
C LEU A 102 17.92 -0.27 6.89
N ILE A 103 18.87 -1.13 6.52
CA ILE A 103 19.53 -2.05 7.47
C ILE A 103 20.61 -1.29 8.27
N GLY A 104 21.13 -0.16 7.76
CA GLY A 104 22.16 0.63 8.44
C GLY A 104 23.48 -0.12 8.61
N VAL A 105 23.67 -1.18 7.83
CA VAL A 105 24.80 -2.10 7.89
C VAL A 105 25.82 -1.68 6.85
N SER A 106 27.12 -1.74 7.19
CA SER A 106 28.21 -1.41 6.27
C SER A 106 28.12 -2.28 5.00
N SER A 107 28.52 -1.72 3.86
CA SER A 107 28.53 -2.44 2.57
C SER A 107 29.25 -3.80 2.64
N GLU A 108 30.21 -3.94 3.56
CA GLU A 108 30.99 -5.15 3.79
C GLU A 108 30.15 -6.34 4.31
N ILE A 109 29.18 -6.11 5.21
CA ILE A 109 28.30 -7.19 5.68
C ILE A 109 27.22 -7.47 4.61
N PHE A 110 26.84 -6.47 3.82
CA PHE A 110 25.92 -6.66 2.69
C PHE A 110 26.52 -7.56 1.59
N GLU A 111 27.84 -7.60 1.46
CA GLU A 111 28.56 -8.50 0.55
C GLU A 111 28.52 -9.98 0.98
N VAL A 112 28.33 -10.25 2.27
CA VAL A 112 28.21 -11.62 2.81
C VAL A 112 26.81 -12.21 2.54
N ILE A 113 25.82 -11.35 2.29
CA ILE A 113 24.44 -11.78 2.06
C ILE A 113 24.25 -12.12 0.58
N ASP A 114 23.59 -13.24 0.30
CA ASP A 114 23.16 -13.60 -1.06
C ASP A 114 22.18 -12.54 -1.60
N ARG A 115 22.71 -11.65 -2.43
CA ARG A 115 21.96 -10.56 -3.07
C ARG A 115 20.82 -11.07 -3.93
N GLN A 116 20.99 -12.22 -4.57
CA GLN A 116 19.97 -12.81 -5.43
C GLN A 116 18.81 -13.36 -4.59
N ALA A 117 19.11 -13.98 -3.44
CA ALA A 117 18.10 -14.40 -2.49
C ALA A 117 17.32 -13.19 -1.92
N LEU A 118 18.01 -12.14 -1.48
CA LEU A 118 17.38 -10.90 -1.00
C LEU A 118 16.46 -10.27 -2.04
N PHE A 119 16.95 -10.12 -3.27
CA PHE A 119 16.16 -9.55 -4.36
C PHE A 119 14.91 -10.38 -4.66
N ASN A 120 15.05 -11.72 -4.70
CA ASN A 120 13.92 -12.62 -4.90
C ASN A 120 12.89 -12.51 -3.78
N SER A 121 13.34 -12.44 -2.51
CA SER A 121 12.46 -12.28 -1.36
C SER A 121 11.70 -10.95 -1.40
N ILE A 122 12.37 -9.85 -1.71
CA ILE A 122 11.74 -8.52 -1.82
C ILE A 122 10.74 -8.50 -2.98
N THR A 123 11.13 -9.03 -4.13
CA THR A 123 10.27 -9.11 -5.31
C THR A 123 9.02 -9.91 -4.99
N LEU A 124 9.17 -11.09 -4.39
CA LEU A 124 8.04 -11.93 -3.99
C LEU A 124 7.13 -11.24 -2.97
N MET A 125 7.71 -10.56 -1.98
CA MET A 125 6.97 -9.80 -0.97
C MET A 125 6.09 -8.73 -1.62
N TYR A 126 6.66 -7.90 -2.51
CA TYR A 126 5.90 -6.86 -3.19
C TYR A 126 4.84 -7.41 -4.15
N LEU A 127 5.14 -8.50 -4.87
CA LEU A 127 4.15 -9.19 -5.70
C LEU A 127 2.99 -9.74 -4.87
N LEU A 128 3.26 -10.31 -3.69
CA LEU A 128 2.23 -10.75 -2.76
C LEU A 128 1.40 -9.58 -2.24
N PHE A 129 2.01 -8.44 -1.90
CA PHE A 129 1.24 -7.26 -1.49
C PHE A 129 0.34 -6.72 -2.60
N ILE A 130 0.82 -6.68 -3.84
CA ILE A 130 0.00 -6.33 -5.01
C ILE A 130 -1.16 -7.32 -5.15
N ALA A 131 -0.88 -8.62 -5.10
CA ALA A 131 -1.90 -9.67 -5.23
C ALA A 131 -2.95 -9.59 -4.11
N LEU A 132 -2.53 -9.37 -2.87
CA LEU A 132 -3.43 -9.20 -1.72
C LEU A 132 -4.29 -7.94 -1.86
N TRP A 133 -3.73 -6.84 -2.36
CA TRP A 133 -4.49 -5.63 -2.62
C TRP A 133 -5.60 -5.88 -3.64
N TRP A 134 -5.27 -6.49 -4.78
CA TRP A 134 -6.27 -6.82 -5.80
C TRP A 134 -7.26 -7.88 -5.34
N GLY A 135 -6.84 -8.84 -4.50
CA GLY A 135 -7.72 -9.77 -3.81
C GLY A 135 -8.72 -9.05 -2.91
N PHE A 136 -8.28 -8.02 -2.18
CA PHE A 136 -9.16 -7.18 -1.37
C PHE A 136 -10.13 -6.36 -2.22
N VAL A 137 -9.67 -5.75 -3.32
CA VAL A 137 -10.55 -5.05 -4.28
C VAL A 137 -11.62 -6.01 -4.84
N GLY A 138 -11.22 -7.23 -5.22
CA GLY A 138 -12.13 -8.28 -5.65
C GLY A 138 -13.15 -8.64 -4.56
N TYR A 139 -12.70 -8.78 -3.32
CA TYR A 139 -13.58 -9.00 -2.16
C TYR A 139 -14.60 -7.87 -1.98
N LEU A 140 -14.20 -6.60 -2.10
CA LEU A 140 -15.11 -5.46 -2.03
C LEU A 140 -16.17 -5.49 -3.14
N HIS A 141 -15.79 -5.90 -4.36
CA HIS A 141 -16.73 -6.09 -5.46
C HIS A 141 -17.74 -7.22 -5.18
N LEU A 142 -17.28 -8.36 -4.65
CA LEU A 142 -18.17 -9.46 -4.24
C LEU A 142 -19.11 -9.05 -3.10
N ARG A 143 -18.70 -8.11 -2.24
CA ARG A 143 -19.48 -7.58 -1.12
C ARG A 143 -20.10 -6.22 -1.41
N ARG A 144 -20.24 -5.81 -2.67
CA ARG A 144 -20.78 -4.50 -3.07
C ARG A 144 -22.15 -4.16 -2.48
N GLN A 145 -22.95 -5.17 -2.14
CA GLN A 145 -24.25 -4.99 -1.48
C GLN A 145 -24.15 -4.28 -0.12
N TYR A 146 -23.02 -4.40 0.59
CA TYR A 146 -22.73 -3.63 1.81
C TYR A 146 -22.79 -2.12 1.58
N PHE A 147 -22.43 -1.66 0.38
CA PHE A 147 -22.39 -0.24 0.02
C PHE A 147 -23.71 0.27 -0.57
N ASN A 148 -24.72 -0.61 -0.71
CA ASN A 148 -26.04 -0.24 -1.20
C ASN A 148 -27.03 0.13 -0.08
N THR A 149 -26.66 -0.05 1.19
CA THR A 149 -27.59 0.03 2.33
C THR A 149 -27.76 1.44 2.91
N VAL A 150 -27.08 2.48 2.39
CA VAL A 150 -27.12 3.87 2.89
C VAL A 150 -27.69 4.84 1.85
N GLY A 151 -28.46 4.33 0.88
CA GLY A 151 -29.12 5.12 -0.15
C GLY A 151 -30.61 4.81 -0.33
N GLN A 152 -31.21 4.15 0.66
CA GLN A 152 -32.66 4.01 0.84
C GLN A 152 -33.04 4.61 2.19
#